data_AF-A0A0J8G4C3-F1
#
_entry.id   AF-A0A0J8G4C3-F1
#
_cell.length_a   1.000
_cell.length_b   1.000
_cell.length_c   1.000
_cell.angle_alpha   90.00
_cell.angle_beta   90.00
_cell.angle_gamma   90.00
#
_symmetry.space_group_name_H-M   'P 1'
#
loop_
_entity.id
_entity.type
_entity.pdbx_description
1 polymer ?
#
loop_
_entity_poly.entity_id
_entity_poly.type
_entity_poly.pdbx_seq_one_letter_code
_entity_poly.pdbx_strand_id
1 'polypeptide(L)'
;MKFHYLASLAMLPLMAHAIEPGPSSPQQAETENWLALQQSGRVASSTPQKTTPAEREQALQRLLDSNKHPIPEFFDQKVGGNTK
;
A
#
# COMPACT_ATOMS: atom_id res chain seq x y z
N MET A 1 -39.71 17.64 -33.07
CA MET A 1 -38.24 17.62 -33.28
C MET A 1 -37.41 17.46 -32.00
N LYS A 2 -37.94 16.87 -30.91
CA LYS A 2 -37.18 16.67 -29.65
C LYS A 2 -37.35 15.28 -29.02
N PHE A 3 -38.43 14.57 -29.36
CA PHE A 3 -38.70 13.20 -28.90
C PHE A 3 -37.63 12.19 -29.31
N HIS A 4 -37.03 12.37 -30.49
CA HIS A 4 -35.98 11.46 -30.98
C HIS A 4 -34.70 11.55 -30.15
N TYR A 5 -34.36 12.73 -29.62
CA TYR A 5 -33.22 12.93 -28.71
C TYR A 5 -33.46 12.29 -27.34
N LEU A 6 -34.69 12.38 -26.82
CA LEU A 6 -35.07 11.72 -25.57
C LEU A 6 -35.07 10.19 -25.72
N ALA A 7 -35.58 9.69 -26.85
CA ALA A 7 -35.56 8.26 -27.16
C ALA A 7 -34.13 7.73 -27.34
N SER A 8 -33.25 8.47 -28.01
CA SER A 8 -31.84 8.08 -28.15
C SER A 8 -31.09 8.11 -26.82
N LEU A 9 -31.38 9.10 -25.95
CA LEU A 9 -30.75 9.20 -24.64
C LEU A 9 -31.20 8.08 -23.69
N ALA A 10 -32.47 7.66 -23.77
CA ALA A 10 -33.01 6.55 -22.99
C ALA A 10 -32.44 5.18 -23.39
N MET A 11 -31.95 5.04 -24.63
CA MET A 11 -31.36 3.80 -25.14
C MET A 11 -29.84 3.70 -24.91
N LEU A 12 -29.18 4.79 -24.53
CA LEU A 12 -27.75 4.83 -24.23
C LEU A 12 -27.27 3.78 -23.18
N PRO A 13 -27.98 3.54 -22.05
CA PRO A 13 -27.51 2.61 -21.03
C PRO A 13 -27.60 1.13 -21.44
N LEU A 14 -28.37 0.78 -22.48
CA LEU A 14 -28.43 -0.61 -22.98
C LEU A 14 -27.13 -1.05 -23.67
N MET A 15 -26.27 -0.09 -24.04
CA MET A 15 -24.96 -0.39 -24.62
C MET A 15 -23.86 -0.54 -23.56
N ALA A 16 -24.16 -0.28 -22.29
CA ALA A 16 -23.21 -0.45 -21.19
C ALA A 16 -23.03 -1.95 -20.89
N HIS A 17 -22.02 -2.55 -21.54
CA HIS A 17 -21.59 -3.91 -21.22
C HIS A 17 -20.69 -3.82 -19.99
N ALA A 18 -21.02 -4.57 -18.94
CA ALA A 18 -20.10 -4.75 -17.83
C ALA A 18 -18.81 -5.42 -18.34
N ILE A 19 -17.67 -4.96 -17.86
CA ILE A 19 -16.40 -5.67 -18.07
C ILE A 19 -16.57 -7.07 -17.48
N GLU A 20 -16.13 -8.09 -18.23
CA GLU A 20 -16.16 -9.49 -17.78
C GLU A 20 -15.51 -9.59 -16.39
N PRO A 21 -16.16 -10.23 -15.41
CA PRO A 21 -15.60 -10.35 -14.07
C PRO A 21 -14.27 -11.09 -14.12
N GLY A 22 -13.20 -10.41 -13.74
CA GLY A 22 -11.86 -10.98 -13.70
C GLY A 22 -10.78 -9.90 -13.59
N PRO A 23 -9.55 -10.29 -13.24
CA PRO A 23 -8.44 -9.37 -13.21
C PRO A 23 -8.18 -8.85 -14.64
N SER A 24 -8.04 -7.53 -14.81
CA SER A 24 -7.79 -6.94 -16.14
C SER A 24 -6.45 -7.34 -16.76
N SER A 25 -5.56 -7.94 -15.95
CA SER A 25 -4.25 -8.43 -16.34
C SER A 25 -3.73 -9.47 -15.33
N PRO A 26 -2.74 -10.31 -15.70
CA PRO A 26 -2.06 -11.19 -14.74
C PRO A 26 -1.46 -10.44 -13.53
N GLN A 27 -0.96 -9.22 -13.73
CA GLN A 27 -0.39 -8.39 -12.65
C GLN A 27 -1.45 -7.92 -11.66
N GLN A 28 -2.65 -7.58 -12.15
CA GLN A 28 -3.78 -7.29 -11.28
C GLN A 28 -4.17 -8.53 -10.46
N ALA A 29 -4.18 -9.71 -11.08
CA ALA A 29 -4.50 -10.96 -10.38
C ALA A 29 -3.54 -11.22 -9.21
N GLU A 30 -2.23 -11.03 -9.43
CA GLU A 30 -1.22 -11.15 -8.37
C GLU A 30 -1.43 -10.11 -7.27
N THR A 31 -1.73 -8.87 -7.64
CA THR A 31 -2.00 -7.79 -6.70
C THR A 31 -3.21 -8.10 -5.82
N GLU A 32 -4.31 -8.55 -6.43
CA GLU A 32 -5.53 -8.97 -5.72
C GLU A 32 -5.26 -10.15 -4.78
N ASN A 33 -4.45 -11.12 -5.21
CA ASN A 33 -4.06 -12.24 -4.37
C ASN A 33 -3.26 -11.76 -3.14
N TRP A 34 -2.31 -10.85 -3.32
CA TRP A 34 -1.57 -10.27 -2.18
C TRP A 34 -2.47 -9.49 -1.23
N LEU A 35 -3.42 -8.72 -1.75
CA LEU A 35 -4.40 -7.99 -0.93
C LEU A 35 -5.30 -8.94 -0.15
N ALA A 36 -5.79 -10.01 -0.78
CA ALA A 36 -6.60 -11.04 -0.13
C ALA A 36 -5.81 -11.78 0.95
N LEU A 37 -4.53 -12.08 0.71
CA LEU A 37 -3.63 -12.70 1.71
C LEU A 37 -3.42 -11.78 2.93
N GLN A 38 -3.18 -10.48 2.70
CA GLN A 38 -3.04 -9.51 3.78
C GLN A 38 -4.32 -9.34 4.59
N GLN A 39 -5.47 -9.21 3.92
CA GLN A 39 -6.78 -9.06 4.58
C GLN A 39 -7.15 -10.30 5.39
N SER A 40 -6.96 -11.49 4.81
CA SER A 40 -7.31 -12.74 5.47
C SER A 40 -6.45 -13.06 6.70
N GLY A 41 -5.26 -12.47 6.79
CA GLY A 41 -4.31 -12.74 7.88
C GLY A 41 -3.82 -14.19 7.95
N ARG A 42 -4.10 -15.01 6.91
CA ARG A 42 -3.76 -16.45 6.90
C ARG A 42 -2.27 -16.72 7.08
N VAL A 43 -1.44 -15.79 6.59
CA VAL A 43 0.03 -15.84 6.66
C VAL A 43 0.59 -14.87 7.72
N ALA A 44 -0.24 -14.42 8.66
CA ALA A 44 0.23 -13.60 9.77
C ALA A 44 1.21 -14.40 10.65
N SER A 45 2.21 -13.72 11.20
CA SER A 45 3.18 -14.34 12.10
C SER A 45 2.49 -14.93 13.32
N SER A 46 2.87 -16.15 13.70
CA SER A 46 2.38 -16.83 14.90
C SER A 46 2.90 -16.19 16.20
N THR A 47 3.89 -15.29 16.11
CA THR A 47 4.45 -14.55 17.24
C THR A 47 4.01 -13.09 17.16
N PRO A 48 2.94 -12.69 17.87
CA PRO A 48 2.45 -11.31 17.81
C PRO A 48 3.47 -10.37 18.44
N GLN A 49 3.94 -9.39 17.66
CA GLN A 49 4.75 -8.29 18.17
C GLN A 49 3.82 -7.28 18.85
N LYS A 50 3.55 -7.50 20.15
CA LYS A 50 2.77 -6.57 20.96
C LYS A 50 3.65 -5.44 21.44
N THR A 51 3.15 -4.23 21.33
CA THR A 51 3.78 -3.00 21.82
C THR A 51 2.70 -2.24 22.55
N THR A 52 2.99 -1.82 23.77
CA THR A 52 2.08 -0.96 24.53
C THR A 52 1.95 0.40 23.83
N PRO A 53 0.83 1.14 24.02
CA PRO A 53 0.71 2.48 23.44
C PRO A 53 1.90 3.40 23.78
N ALA A 54 2.43 3.31 25.00
CA ALA A 54 3.58 4.09 25.45
C ALA A 54 4.87 3.72 24.69
N GLU A 55 5.16 2.44 24.52
CA GLU A 55 6.34 1.98 23.76
C GLU A 55 6.23 2.36 22.27
N ARG A 56 5.01 2.33 21.71
CA ARG A 56 4.76 2.76 20.33
C ARG A 56 5.05 4.24 20.17
N GLU A 57 4.56 5.07 21.10
CA GLU A 57 4.81 6.50 21.10
C GLU A 57 6.31 6.80 21.22
N GLN A 58 7.01 6.10 22.12
CA GLN A 58 8.45 6.26 22.26
C GLN A 58 9.22 5.86 20.98
N ALA A 59 8.77 4.81 20.28
CA ALA A 59 9.36 4.41 19.01
C ALA A 59 9.13 5.46 17.91
N LEU A 60 7.94 6.06 17.84
CA LEU A 60 7.64 7.16 16.92
C LEU A 60 8.46 8.40 17.25
N GLN A 61 8.59 8.75 18.53
CA GLN A 61 9.44 9.85 18.97
C GLN A 61 10.89 9.65 18.54
N ARG A 62 11.45 8.44 18.73
CA ARG A 62 12.80 8.10 18.26
C ARG A 62 12.94 8.27 16.74
N LEU A 63 11.94 7.87 15.97
CA LEU A 63 11.94 8.03 14.52
C LEU A 63 11.92 9.52 14.13
N LEU A 64 11.17 10.35 14.83
CA LEU A 64 11.19 11.80 14.61
C LEU A 64 12.56 12.39 14.96
N ASP A 65 13.16 11.95 16.07
CA ASP A 65 14.46 12.41 16.50
C ASP A 65 15.59 11.95 15.58
N SER A 66 15.49 10.79 14.93
CA SER A 66 16.51 10.34 13.97
C SER A 66 16.63 11.28 12.76
N ASN A 67 15.54 11.95 12.38
CA ASN A 67 15.55 12.95 11.29
C ASN A 67 16.21 14.28 11.68
N LYS A 68 16.46 14.53 12.97
CA LYS A 68 17.10 15.76 13.46
C LYS A 68 18.62 15.70 13.44
N HIS A 69 19.20 14.52 13.21
CA HIS A 69 20.64 14.36 13.22
C HIS A 69 21.21 14.88 11.89
N PRO A 70 22.15 15.85 11.91
CA PRO A 70 22.76 16.34 10.69
C PRO A 70 23.51 15.21 10.00
N ILE A 71 23.41 15.15 8.67
CA ILE A 71 24.25 14.27 7.86
C ILE A 71 25.68 14.83 7.93
N PRO A 72 26.67 14.07 8.41
CA PRO A 72 28.04 14.55 8.44
C PRO A 72 28.56 14.78 7.02
N GLU A 73 29.22 15.91 6.77
CA GLU A 73 29.87 16.21 5.47
C GLU A 73 31.00 15.23 5.14
N PHE A 74 31.65 14.68 6.17
CA PHE A 74 32.69 13.68 6.05
C PHE A 74 32.40 12.50 6.97
N PHE A 75 32.47 11.30 6.41
CA PHE A 75 32.42 10.06 7.18
C PHE A 75 33.82 9.78 7.76
N ASP A 76 33.94 9.67 9.09
CA ASP A 76 35.22 9.32 9.71
C ASP A 76 35.59 7.87 9.35
N GLN A 77 36.62 7.71 8.51
CA GLN A 77 37.11 6.43 8.02
C GLN A 77 37.59 5.50 9.14
N LYS A 78 37.85 6.03 10.35
CA LYS A 78 38.26 5.23 11.52
C LYS A 78 37.10 4.59 12.27
N VAL A 79 35.86 4.93 11.93
CA VAL A 79 34.63 4.43 12.60
C VAL A 79 34.07 3.18 11.88
N GLY A 80 34.61 2.82 10.71
CA GLY A 80 34.31 1.56 10.05
C GLY A 80 34.80 0.37 10.89
N GLY A 81 33.94 -0.63 11.09
CA GLY A 81 34.24 -1.80 11.92
C GLY A 81 35.55 -2.48 11.54
N ASN A 82 36.39 -2.79 12.52
CA ASN A 82 37.61 -3.55 12.33
C ASN A 82 37.26 -4.94 11.80
N THR A 83 37.56 -5.20 10.52
CA THR A 83 37.58 -6.56 9.99
C THR A 83 38.78 -7.27 10.60
N LYS A 84 38.53 -8.28 11.44
CA LYS A 84 39.55 -9.24 11.83
C LYS A 84 39.90 -10.17 10.68
#